data_AF-A0A7K3D9G1-F1
#
_entry.id   AF-A0A7K3D9G1-F1
#
_cell.length_a   1.000
_cell.length_b   1.000
_cell.length_c   1.000
_cell.angle_alpha   90.00
_cell.angle_beta   90.00
_cell.angle_gamma   90.00
#
_symmetry.space_group_name_H-M   'P 1'
#
loop_
_entity.id
_entity.type
_entity.pdbx_description
1 polymer ?
#
loop_
_entity_poly.entity_id
_entity_poly.type
_entity_poly.pdbx_seq_one_letter_code
_entity_poly.pdbx_strand_id
1 'polypeptide(L)'
;MADLASLIQLLGAGSVGAVVTQYVSAGPERRRARATAREAMATLEQAHWAHGRDNEWPQLRTAVHAFESAAMAAGVPREVSGWYVKTRVAIYLESRREWERNPDPEFGGGVSTTYMDAFSGATELVYQSLWHPQRSRLTWRRRLKRSKERTRTAAANAPTILRDIEDRPTAL
;
A
#
# COMPACT_ATOMS: atom_id res chain seq x y z
N MET A 1 -59.72 -1.86 13.38
CA MET A 1 -58.96 -2.11 12.15
C MET A 1 -57.71 -1.25 12.22
N ALA A 2 -56.53 -1.86 12.39
CA ALA A 2 -55.27 -1.11 12.42
C ALA A 2 -55.09 -0.46 11.04
N ASP A 3 -54.92 0.86 11.04
CA ASP A 3 -54.81 1.67 9.84
C ASP A 3 -53.52 1.29 9.09
N LEU A 4 -53.67 0.87 7.82
CA LEU A 4 -52.58 0.46 6.94
C LEU A 4 -51.52 1.59 6.83
N ALA A 5 -51.96 2.84 6.98
CA ALA A 5 -51.10 4.02 7.01
C ALA A 5 -50.12 4.01 8.20
N SER A 6 -50.56 3.55 9.38
CA SER A 6 -49.72 3.46 10.59
C SER A 6 -48.66 2.37 10.47
N LEU A 7 -48.97 1.27 9.77
CA LEU A 7 -48.03 0.15 9.55
C LEU A 7 -46.95 0.51 8.51
N ILE A 8 -47.31 1.28 7.48
CA ILE A 8 -46.38 1.79 6.46
C ILE A 8 -45.43 2.85 7.06
N GLN A 9 -45.93 3.73 7.94
CA GLN A 9 -45.09 4.71 8.63
C GLN A 9 -44.10 4.05 9.61
N LEU A 10 -44.52 2.98 10.31
CA LEU A 10 -43.65 2.24 11.22
C LEU A 10 -42.54 1.47 10.47
N LEU A 11 -42.87 0.86 9.32
CA LEU A 11 -41.90 0.16 8.46
C LEU A 11 -40.96 1.12 7.72
N GLY A 12 -41.44 2.29 7.30
CA GLY A 12 -40.62 3.35 6.69
C GLY A 12 -39.64 4.00 7.67
N ALA A 13 -40.04 4.21 8.92
CA ALA A 13 -39.17 4.77 9.95
C ALA A 13 -38.08 3.79 10.43
N GLY A 14 -38.40 2.50 10.54
CA GLY A 14 -37.44 1.48 10.98
C GLY A 14 -36.37 1.14 9.94
N SER A 15 -36.71 1.14 8.65
CA SER A 15 -35.79 0.78 7.56
C SER A 15 -34.82 1.90 7.19
N VAL A 16 -35.26 3.16 7.20
CA VAL A 16 -34.37 4.32 7.01
C VAL A 16 -33.44 4.51 8.22
N GLY A 17 -33.94 4.28 9.44
CA GLY A 17 -33.14 4.31 10.66
C GLY A 17 -32.00 3.29 10.67
N ALA A 18 -32.24 2.06 10.20
CA ALA A 18 -31.23 0.99 10.12
C ALA A 18 -30.12 1.30 9.09
N VAL A 19 -30.47 1.82 7.91
CA VAL A 19 -29.47 2.18 6.88
C VAL A 19 -28.63 3.38 7.34
N VAL A 20 -29.24 4.37 8.00
CA VAL A 20 -28.53 5.55 8.51
C VAL A 20 -27.62 5.18 9.69
N THR A 21 -28.07 4.34 10.63
CA THR A 21 -27.20 3.88 11.74
C THR A 21 -26.04 3.01 11.24
N GLN A 22 -26.25 2.17 10.23
CA GLN A 22 -25.18 1.38 9.60
C GLN A 22 -24.17 2.27 8.85
N TYR A 23 -24.63 3.38 8.26
CA TYR A 23 -23.75 4.37 7.62
C TYR A 23 -22.92 5.19 8.62
N VAL A 24 -23.52 5.56 9.76
CA VAL A 24 -22.88 6.36 10.82
C VAL A 24 -21.87 5.53 11.63
N SER A 25 -22.21 4.27 11.95
CA SER A 25 -21.32 3.34 12.66
C SER A 25 -20.13 2.85 11.82
N ALA A 26 -20.24 2.84 10.49
CA ALA A 26 -19.14 2.48 9.59
C ALA A 26 -18.02 3.54 9.50
N GLY A 27 -18.28 4.79 9.93
CA GLY A 27 -17.33 5.89 9.84
C GLY A 27 -16.07 5.73 10.69
N PRO A 28 -16.18 5.45 12.01
CA PRO A 28 -15.04 5.18 12.89
C PRO A 28 -14.22 3.97 12.44
N GLU A 29 -14.88 2.88 12.05
CA GLU A 29 -14.21 1.64 11.64
C GLU A 29 -13.34 1.83 10.39
N ARG A 30 -13.87 2.54 9.38
CA ARG A 30 -13.10 2.91 8.18
C ARG A 30 -11.89 3.79 8.49
N ARG A 31 -11.99 4.68 9.48
CA ARG A 31 -10.87 5.53 9.90
C ARG A 31 -9.79 4.71 10.60
N ARG A 32 -10.18 3.79 11.48
CA ARG A 32 -9.26 2.85 12.14
C ARG A 32 -8.52 1.98 11.14
N ALA A 33 -9.23 1.35 10.20
CA ALA A 33 -8.61 0.52 9.16
C ALA A 33 -7.54 1.29 8.35
N ARG A 34 -7.80 2.56 8.03
CA ARG A 34 -6.81 3.41 7.32
C ARG A 34 -5.63 3.80 8.20
N ALA A 35 -5.85 4.04 9.50
CA ALA A 35 -4.77 4.31 10.44
C ALA A 35 -3.85 3.08 10.55
N THR A 36 -4.43 1.89 10.76
CA THR A 36 -3.69 0.61 10.77
C THR A 36 -2.93 0.38 9.47
N ALA A 37 -3.53 0.67 8.32
CA ALA A 37 -2.82 0.57 7.04
C ALA A 37 -1.64 1.54 6.92
N ARG A 38 -1.73 2.77 7.46
CA ARG A 38 -0.60 3.72 7.50
C ARG A 38 0.51 3.26 8.45
N GLU A 39 0.14 2.71 9.61
CA GLU A 39 1.10 2.14 10.56
C GLU A 39 1.85 0.96 9.94
N ALA A 40 1.13 0.01 9.35
CA ALA A 40 1.74 -1.13 8.65
C ALA A 40 2.63 -0.67 7.48
N MET A 41 2.23 0.40 6.78
CA MET A 41 3.04 1.02 5.74
C MET A 41 4.36 1.55 6.32
N ALA A 42 4.32 2.28 7.44
CA ALA A 42 5.52 2.79 8.11
C ALA A 42 6.46 1.66 8.57
N THR A 43 5.91 0.57 9.10
CA THR A 43 6.70 -0.63 9.46
C THR A 43 7.39 -1.23 8.24
N LEU A 44 6.69 -1.33 7.10
CA LEU A 44 7.29 -1.80 5.85
C LEU A 44 8.33 -0.82 5.28
N GLU A 45 8.14 0.49 5.46
CA GLU A 45 9.14 1.52 5.10
C GLU A 45 10.42 1.39 5.94
N GLN A 46 10.35 0.89 7.17
CA GLN A 46 11.54 0.64 7.98
C GLN A 46 12.21 -0.69 7.62
N ALA A 47 11.43 -1.72 7.33
CA ALA A 47 11.93 -3.07 7.10
C ALA A 47 12.60 -3.30 5.74
N HIS A 48 12.46 -2.38 4.77
CA HIS A 48 13.01 -2.58 3.44
C HIS A 48 14.47 -2.15 3.29
N TRP A 49 15.11 -1.57 4.30
CA TRP A 49 16.53 -1.26 4.27
C TRP A 49 17.35 -2.43 4.81
N ALA A 50 18.39 -2.82 4.09
CA ALA A 50 19.33 -3.83 4.54
C ALA A 50 20.39 -3.19 5.46
N HIS A 51 20.60 -3.79 6.63
CA HIS A 51 21.61 -3.39 7.62
C HIS A 51 22.55 -4.56 7.95
N GLY A 52 22.56 -5.61 7.13
CA GLY A 52 23.43 -6.77 7.31
C GLY A 52 23.03 -7.71 8.44
N ARG A 53 21.79 -7.64 8.94
CA ARG A 53 21.30 -8.54 10.01
C ARG A 53 20.66 -9.80 9.42
N ASP A 54 20.89 -10.95 10.05
CA ASP A 54 20.41 -12.25 9.57
C ASP A 54 18.88 -12.37 9.51
N ASN A 55 18.15 -11.56 10.29
CA ASN A 55 16.70 -11.64 10.43
C ASN A 55 15.91 -10.63 9.58
N GLU A 56 16.55 -9.92 8.65
CA GLU A 56 15.91 -8.86 7.85
C GLU A 56 14.86 -9.40 6.87
N TRP A 57 15.15 -10.51 6.21
CA TRP A 57 14.19 -11.10 5.25
C TRP A 57 12.89 -11.58 5.93
N PRO A 58 12.93 -12.34 7.03
CA PRO A 58 11.73 -12.66 7.80
C PRO A 58 10.95 -11.43 8.29
N GLN A 59 11.65 -10.38 8.75
CA GLN A 59 11.02 -9.12 9.18
C GLN A 59 10.31 -8.42 8.03
N LEU A 60 10.97 -8.29 6.87
CA LEU A 60 10.38 -7.72 5.67
C LEU A 60 9.11 -8.49 5.26
N ARG A 61 9.18 -9.81 5.19
CA ARG A 61 8.02 -10.66 4.84
C ARG A 61 6.86 -10.47 5.82
N THR A 62 7.16 -10.41 7.11
CA THR A 62 6.15 -10.14 8.15
C THR A 62 5.50 -8.77 7.97
N ALA A 63 6.31 -7.74 7.70
CA ALA A 63 5.83 -6.38 7.45
C ALA A 63 4.98 -6.30 6.17
N VAL A 64 5.35 -7.04 5.11
CA VAL A 64 4.55 -7.11 3.89
C VAL A 64 3.19 -7.73 4.17
N HIS A 65 3.12 -8.90 4.81
CA HIS A 65 1.83 -9.54 5.09
C HIS A 65 0.93 -8.68 5.99
N ALA A 66 1.52 -7.99 6.97
CA ALA A 66 0.81 -7.03 7.81
C ALA A 66 0.24 -5.87 6.98
N PHE A 67 1.05 -5.30 6.08
CA PHE A 67 0.62 -4.24 5.18
C PHE A 67 -0.48 -4.70 4.22
N GLU A 68 -0.33 -5.84 3.55
CA GLU A 68 -1.32 -6.36 2.59
C GLU A 68 -2.68 -6.59 3.26
N SER A 69 -2.67 -7.17 4.47
CA SER A 69 -3.88 -7.41 5.27
C SER A 69 -4.55 -6.09 5.66
N ALA A 70 -3.78 -5.12 6.16
CA ALA A 70 -4.29 -3.82 6.55
C ALA A 70 -4.78 -2.99 5.35
N ALA A 71 -4.07 -3.04 4.22
CA ALA A 71 -4.44 -2.37 2.98
C ALA A 71 -5.75 -2.93 2.41
N MET A 72 -5.94 -4.25 2.46
CA MET A 72 -7.19 -4.91 2.08
C MET A 72 -8.35 -4.44 2.97
N ALA A 73 -8.17 -4.43 4.30
CA ALA A 73 -9.18 -3.94 5.24
C ALA A 73 -9.51 -2.45 5.03
N ALA A 74 -8.52 -1.64 4.67
CA ALA A 74 -8.70 -0.22 4.36
C ALA A 74 -9.31 0.05 2.97
N GLY A 75 -9.48 -0.97 2.14
CA GLY A 75 -10.06 -0.87 0.80
C GLY A 75 -9.12 -0.27 -0.24
N VAL A 76 -7.79 -0.43 -0.07
CA VAL A 76 -6.80 -0.07 -1.10
C VAL A 76 -6.92 -1.04 -2.28
N PRO A 77 -6.92 -0.57 -3.54
CA PRO A 77 -6.95 -1.47 -4.70
C PRO A 77 -5.77 -2.44 -4.68
N ARG A 78 -6.02 -3.73 -4.95
CA ARG A 78 -5.01 -4.80 -4.88
C ARG A 78 -3.81 -4.53 -5.79
N GLU A 79 -4.04 -3.94 -6.96
CA GLU A 79 -2.99 -3.60 -7.90
C GLU A 79 -2.10 -2.45 -7.40
N VAL A 80 -2.67 -1.55 -6.58
CA VAL A 80 -1.92 -0.45 -5.94
C VAL A 80 -1.09 -0.97 -4.78
N SER A 81 -1.68 -1.77 -3.88
CA SER A 81 -0.94 -2.38 -2.77
C SER A 81 0.13 -3.35 -3.27
N GLY A 82 -0.19 -4.19 -4.27
CA GLY A 82 0.76 -5.11 -4.87
C GLY A 82 1.91 -4.40 -5.58
N TRP A 83 1.64 -3.28 -6.27
CA TRP A 83 2.70 -2.45 -6.85
C TRP A 83 3.60 -1.86 -5.76
N TYR A 84 3.02 -1.32 -4.69
CA TYR A 84 3.79 -0.79 -3.56
C TYR A 84 4.68 -1.86 -2.91
N VAL A 85 4.15 -3.04 -2.60
CA VAL A 85 4.93 -4.17 -2.07
C VAL A 85 6.08 -4.53 -3.00
N LYS A 86 5.80 -4.66 -4.29
CA LYS A 86 6.81 -5.00 -5.30
C LYS A 86 7.96 -3.99 -5.33
N THR A 87 7.65 -2.69 -5.25
CA THR A 87 8.67 -1.64 -5.17
C THR A 87 9.51 -1.74 -3.89
N ARG A 88 8.90 -2.06 -2.74
CA ARG A 88 9.62 -2.18 -1.46
C ARG A 88 10.53 -3.40 -1.42
N VAL A 89 10.07 -4.54 -1.93
CA VAL A 89 10.90 -5.74 -2.08
C VAL A 89 12.07 -5.47 -3.04
N ALA A 90 11.84 -4.75 -4.13
CA ALA A 90 12.90 -4.40 -5.07
C ALA A 90 13.95 -3.48 -4.44
N ILE A 91 13.54 -2.46 -3.67
CA ILE A 91 14.47 -1.59 -2.92
C ILE A 91 15.28 -2.43 -1.93
N TYR A 92 14.65 -3.34 -1.19
CA TYR A 92 15.36 -4.21 -0.26
C TYR A 92 16.42 -5.08 -0.94
N LEU A 93 16.07 -5.73 -2.05
CA LEU A 93 17.02 -6.56 -2.78
C LEU A 93 18.20 -5.75 -3.33
N GLU A 94 17.94 -4.53 -3.79
CA GLU A 94 18.99 -3.62 -4.25
C GLU A 94 19.87 -3.13 -3.09
N SER A 95 19.24 -2.73 -1.98
CA SER A 95 19.90 -2.34 -0.74
C SER A 95 20.80 -3.48 -0.22
N ARG A 96 20.30 -4.71 -0.17
CA ARG A 96 21.10 -5.87 0.22
C ARG A 96 22.29 -6.12 -0.71
N ARG A 97 22.08 -6.00 -2.02
CA ARG A 97 23.15 -6.15 -3.01
C ARG A 97 24.20 -5.05 -2.88
N GLU A 98 23.81 -3.84 -2.51
CA GLU A 98 24.75 -2.75 -2.25
C GLU A 98 25.52 -2.98 -0.95
N TRP A 99 24.84 -3.43 0.12
CA TRP A 99 25.49 -3.83 1.37
C TRP A 99 26.54 -4.93 1.16
N GLU A 100 26.23 -5.94 0.34
CA GLU A 100 27.17 -7.02 -0.01
C GLU A 100 28.40 -6.50 -0.79
N ARG A 101 28.24 -5.41 -1.56
CA ARG A 101 29.35 -4.77 -2.30
C ARG A 101 30.16 -3.81 -1.45
N ASN A 102 29.50 -3.09 -0.54
CA ASN A 102 30.11 -2.11 0.35
C ASN A 102 29.47 -2.21 1.76
N PRO A 103 29.99 -3.08 2.64
CA PRO A 103 29.44 -3.33 3.97
C PRO A 103 29.87 -2.25 4.97
N ASP A 104 29.57 -1.00 4.64
CA ASP A 104 29.82 0.15 5.50
C ASP A 104 28.63 0.35 6.45
N PRO A 105 28.81 0.39 7.78
CA PRO A 105 27.73 0.61 8.74
C PRO A 105 27.01 1.96 8.58
N GLU A 106 27.68 2.97 8.03
CA GLU A 106 27.17 4.34 7.90
C GLU A 106 26.58 4.60 6.52
N PHE A 107 27.16 4.02 5.46
CA PHE A 107 26.76 4.28 4.07
C PHE A 107 26.32 3.04 3.26
N GLY A 108 26.50 1.85 3.81
CA GLY A 108 26.17 0.59 3.17
C GLY A 108 24.66 0.41 2.99
N GLY A 109 24.28 -0.26 1.90
CA GLY A 109 22.88 -0.56 1.61
C GLY A 109 22.07 0.61 1.04
N GLY A 110 22.72 1.73 0.69
CA GLY A 110 22.08 2.83 -0.01
C GLY A 110 21.55 2.44 -1.40
N VAL A 111 20.47 3.10 -1.83
CA VAL A 111 19.93 2.97 -3.19
C VAL A 111 20.00 4.33 -3.88
N SER A 112 20.34 4.35 -5.17
CA SER A 112 20.43 5.60 -5.94
C SER A 112 19.14 6.42 -5.83
N THR A 113 19.30 7.72 -5.63
CA THR A 113 18.20 8.69 -5.47
C THR A 113 17.25 8.70 -6.67
N THR A 114 17.75 8.43 -7.87
CA THR A 114 16.93 8.31 -9.08
C THR A 114 15.84 7.23 -8.96
N TYR A 115 16.16 6.11 -8.30
CA TYR A 115 15.18 5.04 -8.06
C TYR A 115 14.23 5.40 -6.92
N MET A 116 14.73 6.06 -5.87
CA MET A 116 13.91 6.51 -4.75
C MET A 116 12.80 7.47 -5.22
N ASP A 117 13.13 8.41 -6.11
CA ASP A 117 12.16 9.32 -6.71
C ASP A 117 11.13 8.56 -7.55
N ALA A 118 11.55 7.56 -8.33
CA ALA A 118 10.64 6.76 -9.12
C ALA A 118 9.69 5.91 -8.25
N PHE A 119 10.19 5.39 -7.11
CA PHE A 119 9.41 4.58 -6.17
C PHE A 119 8.51 5.39 -5.24
N SER A 120 8.80 6.67 -5.01
CA SER A 120 7.94 7.59 -4.25
C SER A 120 6.50 7.63 -4.78
N GLY A 121 6.33 7.43 -6.10
CA GLY A 121 5.03 7.38 -6.75
C GLY A 121 4.14 6.23 -6.28
N ALA A 122 4.71 5.10 -5.85
CA ALA A 122 3.96 3.98 -5.30
C ALA A 122 3.43 4.30 -3.89
N THR A 123 4.24 4.96 -3.05
CA THR A 123 3.82 5.44 -1.73
C THR A 123 2.69 6.45 -1.85
N GLU A 124 2.81 7.41 -2.77
CA GLU A 124 1.79 8.43 -3.02
C GLU A 124 0.45 7.81 -3.44
N LEU A 125 0.48 6.74 -4.25
CA LEU A 125 -0.74 6.01 -4.64
C LEU A 125 -1.46 5.39 -3.46
N VAL A 126 -0.72 4.77 -2.54
CA VAL A 126 -1.29 4.20 -1.32
C VAL A 126 -1.84 5.31 -0.43
N TYR A 127 -1.06 6.37 -0.18
CA TYR A 127 -1.51 7.51 0.62
C TYR A 127 -2.80 8.14 0.09
N GLN A 128 -2.88 8.38 -1.22
CA GLN A 128 -4.08 8.92 -1.86
C GLN A 128 -5.28 7.99 -1.73
N SER A 129 -5.06 6.68 -1.78
CA SER A 129 -6.11 5.68 -1.59
C SER A 129 -6.64 5.66 -0.15
N LEU A 130 -5.76 5.86 0.84
CA LEU A 130 -6.14 5.93 2.25
C LEU A 130 -6.82 7.26 2.61
N TRP A 131 -6.31 8.39 2.12
CA TRP A 131 -6.79 9.72 2.49
C TRP A 131 -8.02 10.15 1.69
N HIS A 132 -8.08 9.82 0.40
CA HIS A 132 -9.13 10.24 -0.52
C HIS A 132 -9.70 9.06 -1.32
N PRO A 133 -10.37 8.09 -0.67
CA PRO A 133 -10.80 6.84 -1.32
C PRO A 133 -11.75 7.07 -2.50
N GLN A 134 -12.64 8.07 -2.42
CA GLN A 134 -13.55 8.40 -3.52
C GLN A 134 -12.82 8.97 -4.75
N ARG A 135 -11.83 9.86 -4.53
CA ARG A 135 -11.02 10.42 -5.62
C ARG A 135 -10.05 9.38 -6.19
N SER A 136 -9.49 8.54 -5.33
CA SER A 136 -8.60 7.46 -5.74
C SER A 136 -9.33 6.48 -6.67
N ARG A 137 -10.57 6.08 -6.34
CA ARG A 137 -11.39 5.18 -7.19
C ARG A 137 -11.46 5.57 -8.67
N LEU A 138 -11.49 6.87 -8.97
CA LEU A 138 -11.59 7.38 -10.35
C LEU A 138 -10.24 7.53 -11.05
N THR A 139 -9.15 7.69 -10.29
CA THR A 139 -7.86 8.12 -10.83
C THR A 139 -6.73 7.10 -10.65
N TRP A 140 -6.90 6.10 -9.80
CA TRP A 140 -5.84 5.16 -9.42
C TRP A 140 -5.27 4.42 -10.62
N ARG A 141 -6.08 3.99 -11.59
CA ARG A 141 -5.60 3.27 -12.79
C ARG A 141 -4.62 4.11 -13.60
N ARG A 142 -4.97 5.37 -13.84
CA ARG A 142 -4.13 6.31 -14.61
C ARG A 142 -2.85 6.63 -13.84
N ARG A 143 -2.95 6.86 -12.53
CA ARG A 143 -1.79 7.15 -11.67
C ARG A 143 -0.87 5.94 -11.51
N LEU A 144 -1.43 4.73 -11.40
CA LEU A 144 -0.68 3.47 -11.36
C LEU A 144 0.09 3.26 -12.66
N LYS A 145 -0.56 3.45 -13.82
CA LYS A 145 0.11 3.39 -15.12
C LYS A 145 1.30 4.37 -15.19
N ARG A 146 1.08 5.62 -14.79
CA ARG A 146 2.15 6.63 -14.74
C ARG A 146 3.28 6.27 -13.77
N SER A 147 2.96 5.72 -12.60
CA SER A 147 3.96 5.27 -11.63
C SER A 147 4.82 4.16 -12.22
N LYS A 148 4.20 3.15 -12.84
CA LYS A 148 4.90 2.06 -13.54
C LYS A 148 5.79 2.59 -14.67
N GLU A 149 5.27 3.47 -15.52
CA GLU A 149 6.03 4.10 -16.61
C GLU A 149 7.25 4.88 -16.10
N ARG A 150 7.12 5.65 -15.02
CA ARG A 150 8.23 6.37 -14.39
C ARG A 150 9.29 5.40 -13.86
N THR A 151 8.87 4.35 -13.15
CA THR A 151 9.77 3.32 -12.65
C THR A 151 10.47 2.60 -13.81
N ARG A 152 9.75 2.22 -14.87
CA ARG A 152 10.35 1.61 -16.07
C ARG A 152 11.39 2.54 -16.70
N THR A 153 11.10 3.83 -16.81
CA THR A 153 12.01 4.81 -17.41
C THR A 153 13.26 4.99 -16.55
N ALA A 154 13.11 5.11 -15.22
CA ALA A 154 14.23 5.20 -14.29
C ALA A 154 15.08 3.92 -14.27
N ALA A 155 14.42 2.76 -14.36
CA ALA A 155 15.07 1.45 -14.36
C ALA A 155 15.61 1.01 -15.73
N ALA A 156 15.32 1.73 -16.82
CA ALA A 156 15.75 1.35 -18.17
C ALA A 156 17.27 1.26 -18.30
N ASN A 157 17.98 2.11 -17.56
CA ASN A 157 19.44 2.15 -17.52
C ASN A 157 20.02 1.41 -16.30
N ALA A 158 19.17 0.78 -15.47
CA ALA A 158 19.62 0.06 -14.30
C ALA A 158 20.30 -1.26 -14.72
N PRO A 159 21.55 -1.53 -14.27
CA PRO A 159 22.20 -2.82 -14.49
C PRO A 159 21.66 -3.91 -13.53
N THR A 160 20.57 -3.65 -12.81
CA THR A 160 20.18 -4.41 -11.61
C THR A 160 18.74 -4.91 -11.64
N ILE A 161 18.31 -5.53 -10.53
CA ILE A 161 17.02 -6.22 -10.34
C ILE A 161 15.82 -5.32 -10.67
N LEU A 162 16.04 -4.00 -10.60
CA LEU A 162 15.06 -2.97 -10.88
C LEU A 162 14.56 -2.97 -12.34
N ARG A 163 15.37 -3.47 -13.29
CA ARG A 163 15.02 -3.52 -14.72
C ARG A 163 13.82 -4.43 -15.00
N ASP A 164 13.75 -5.57 -14.32
CA ASP A 164 12.73 -6.60 -14.54
C ASP A 164 11.64 -6.58 -13.47
N ILE A 165 11.49 -5.45 -12.77
CA ILE A 165 10.57 -5.33 -11.63
C ILE A 165 9.12 -5.63 -12.04
N GLU A 166 8.70 -5.26 -13.25
CA GLU A 166 7.34 -5.53 -13.73
C GLU A 166 7.08 -7.02 -13.98
N ASP A 167 8.09 -7.76 -14.43
CA ASP A 167 7.97 -9.15 -14.86
C ASP A 167 8.20 -10.15 -13.72
N ARG A 168 8.88 -9.73 -12.65
CA ARG A 168 9.07 -10.60 -11.48
C ARG A 168 7.74 -10.89 -10.78
N PRO A 169 7.37 -12.15 -10.54
CA PRO A 169 6.28 -12.44 -9.62
C PRO A 169 6.64 -11.85 -8.25
N THR A 170 5.65 -11.33 -7.54
CA THR A 170 5.78 -10.96 -6.12
C THR A 170 5.87 -12.25 -5.30
N ALA A 171 6.95 -13.02 -5.49
CA ALA A 171 7.22 -14.23 -4.72
C ALA A 171 7.82 -13.80 -3.38
N LEU A 172 7.00 -13.85 -2.33
CA LEU A 172 7.37 -13.69 -0.92
C LEU A 172 7.21 -15.02 -0.18
#